data_AF-X1N7C3-F1
#
_entry.id   AF-X1N7C3-F1
#
_cell.length_a   1.000
_cell.length_b   1.000
_cell.length_c   1.000
_cell.angle_alpha   90.00
_cell.angle_beta   90.00
_cell.angle_gamma   90.00
#
_symmetry.space_group_name_H-M   'P 1'
#
loop_
_entity.id
_entity.type
_entity.pdbx_description
1 polymer ?
#
loop_
_entity_poly.entity_id
_entity_poly.type
_entity_poly.pdbx_seq_one_letter_code
_entity_poly.pdbx_strand_id
1 'polypeptide(L)'
;PLAVRMGIYWLKATLEDLALFYLEPKNYEDIRLGIALRREGQESFIREIKEVLSKRLSEASIKATIKGRHKHFFSIYQKMMDQDLNIDQVFDVLAFRVIVNSVKKCYEVLGLIHSMWKPVAGHFKDYISLPKANMYQSLHTTVITPVGERMEIQIRTWDMNRIAEEGIAAHWRYKEGNGSGKETDRQYAWMRQLLEWQESLTDPKEFLETVRLDLFIGEVYVFTPKGEIKEFPRGATPVDFAYSIHSEVGDRCMGAKV
;
A
#
# COMPACT_ATOMS: atom_id res chain seq x y z
N PRO A 1 10.59 -0.78 -8.16
CA PRO A 1 9.38 -0.18 -8.78
C PRO A 1 8.43 -1.19 -9.44
N LEU A 2 8.90 -2.04 -10.35
CA LEU A 2 8.06 -3.05 -11.03
C LEU A 2 7.33 -3.99 -10.06
N ALA A 3 8.05 -4.50 -9.04
CA ALA A 3 7.47 -5.33 -7.98
C ALA A 3 6.29 -4.65 -7.24
N VAL A 4 6.27 -3.30 -7.13
CA VAL A 4 5.17 -2.54 -6.52
C VAL A 4 3.90 -2.63 -7.35
N ARG A 5 4.02 -2.44 -8.68
CA ARG A 5 2.90 -2.54 -9.62
C ARG A 5 2.36 -3.97 -9.69
N MET A 6 3.25 -4.96 -9.61
CA MET A 6 2.86 -6.37 -9.51
C MET A 6 2.24 -6.74 -8.15
N GLY A 7 2.26 -5.84 -7.17
CA GLY A 7 1.75 -6.09 -5.81
C GLY A 7 2.64 -7.02 -4.97
N ILE A 8 3.85 -7.35 -5.41
CA ILE A 8 4.75 -8.31 -4.74
C ILE A 8 5.59 -7.55 -3.69
N TYR A 9 5.01 -7.36 -2.50
CA TYR A 9 5.61 -6.52 -1.47
C TYR A 9 6.92 -7.07 -0.91
N TRP A 10 7.02 -8.38 -0.69
CA TRP A 10 8.24 -8.96 -0.11
C TRP A 10 9.44 -8.74 -1.03
N LEU A 11 9.27 -8.97 -2.34
CA LEU A 11 10.31 -8.78 -3.33
C LEU A 11 10.72 -7.31 -3.44
N LYS A 12 9.72 -6.41 -3.42
CA LYS A 12 9.96 -4.96 -3.36
C LYS A 12 10.87 -4.60 -2.17
N ALA A 13 10.49 -5.02 -0.96
CA ALA A 13 11.23 -4.67 0.25
C ALA A 13 12.67 -5.20 0.21
N THR A 14 12.86 -6.45 -0.23
CA THR A 14 14.20 -7.05 -0.37
C THR A 14 15.08 -6.29 -1.36
N LEU A 15 14.54 -5.97 -2.55
CA LEU A 15 15.31 -5.24 -3.58
C LEU A 15 15.65 -3.83 -3.14
N GLU A 16 14.73 -3.13 -2.47
CA GLU A 16 14.95 -1.78 -1.97
C GLU A 16 16.00 -1.73 -0.85
N ASP A 17 15.95 -2.65 0.11
CA ASP A 17 16.94 -2.71 1.19
C ASP A 17 18.34 -3.10 0.66
N LEU A 18 18.42 -4.02 -0.30
CA LEU A 18 19.68 -4.36 -0.97
C LEU A 18 20.23 -3.16 -1.76
N ALA A 19 19.37 -2.45 -2.48
CA ALA A 19 19.79 -1.25 -3.19
C ALA A 19 20.31 -0.18 -2.22
N LEU A 20 19.63 0.04 -1.09
CA LEU A 20 20.10 0.97 -0.05
C LEU A 20 21.46 0.56 0.50
N PHE A 21 21.66 -0.73 0.78
CA PHE A 21 22.91 -1.25 1.31
C PHE A 21 24.11 -0.95 0.41
N TYR A 22 23.95 -1.11 -0.92
CA TYR A 22 25.05 -0.88 -1.86
C TYR A 22 25.20 0.57 -2.30
N LEU A 23 24.11 1.31 -2.47
CA LEU A 23 24.15 2.69 -2.95
C LEU A 23 24.47 3.69 -1.85
N GLU A 24 23.98 3.46 -0.63
CA GLU A 24 24.05 4.39 0.50
C GLU A 24 24.45 3.66 1.81
N PRO A 25 25.65 3.05 1.86
CA PRO A 25 26.05 2.16 2.96
C PRO A 25 26.10 2.85 4.34
N LYS A 26 26.45 4.14 4.40
CA LYS A 26 26.48 4.91 5.65
C LYS A 26 25.07 5.09 6.22
N ASN A 27 24.14 5.55 5.39
CA ASN A 27 22.74 5.73 5.77
C ASN A 27 22.10 4.40 6.19
N TYR A 28 22.41 3.31 5.48
CA TYR A 28 21.96 1.97 5.86
C TYR A 28 22.45 1.59 7.26
N GLU A 29 23.74 1.78 7.54
CA GLU A 29 24.35 1.43 8.82
C GLU A 29 23.81 2.28 9.98
N ASP A 30 23.62 3.59 9.76
CA ASP A 30 23.04 4.50 10.75
C ASP A 30 21.61 4.07 11.13
N ILE A 31 20.78 3.74 10.13
CA ILE A 31 19.42 3.24 10.35
C ILE A 31 19.46 1.88 11.09
N ARG A 32 20.38 0.99 10.70
CA ARG A 32 20.54 -0.34 11.32
C ARG A 32 20.90 -0.22 12.80
N LEU A 33 21.86 0.65 13.13
CA LEU A 33 22.28 0.91 14.50
C LEU A 33 21.17 1.57 15.32
N GLY A 34 20.48 2.56 14.75
CA GLY A 34 19.35 3.24 15.39
C GLY A 34 18.21 2.27 15.75
N ILE A 35 17.92 1.30 14.87
CA ILE A 35 16.94 0.23 15.16
C ILE A 35 17.43 -0.69 16.27
N ALA A 36 18.70 -1.09 16.23
CA ALA A 36 19.27 -2.01 17.22
C ALA A 36 19.22 -1.43 18.64
N LEU A 37 19.56 -0.14 18.81
CA LEU A 37 19.52 0.57 20.09
C LEU A 37 18.13 0.61 20.74
N ARG A 38 17.07 0.65 19.92
CA ARG A 38 15.67 0.80 20.39
C ARG A 38 14.90 -0.51 20.43
N ARG A 39 15.53 -1.62 20.04
CA ARG A 39 14.87 -2.90 19.83
C ARG A 39 14.17 -3.44 21.08
N GLU A 40 14.84 -3.43 22.22
CA GLU A 40 14.28 -3.98 23.47
C GLU A 40 13.02 -3.23 23.92
N GLY A 41 13.06 -1.89 23.90
CA GLY A 41 11.90 -1.05 24.23
C GLY A 41 10.73 -1.22 23.26
N GLN A 42 11.02 -1.36 21.96
CA GLN A 42 9.97 -1.64 20.98
C GLN A 42 9.37 -3.04 21.15
N GLU A 43 10.18 -4.06 21.45
CA GLU A 43 9.68 -5.43 21.63
C GLU A 43 8.76 -5.56 22.85
N SER A 44 9.07 -4.86 23.95
CA SER A 44 8.19 -4.83 25.14
C SER A 44 6.87 -4.13 24.83
N PHE A 45 6.91 -2.96 24.19
CA PHE A 45 5.72 -2.21 23.82
C PHE A 45 4.83 -2.96 22.81
N ILE A 46 5.44 -3.60 21.81
CA ILE A 46 4.73 -4.45 20.84
C ILE A 46 4.01 -5.58 21.56
N ARG A 47 4.62 -6.17 22.60
CA ARG A 47 4.02 -7.24 23.39
C ARG A 47 2.82 -6.75 24.19
N GLU A 48 2.97 -5.64 24.90
CA GLU A 48 1.89 -5.01 25.68
C GLU A 48 0.68 -4.68 24.81
N ILE A 49 0.90 -3.98 23.68
CA ILE A 49 -0.19 -3.64 22.75
C ILE A 49 -0.85 -4.89 22.16
N LYS A 50 -0.06 -5.92 21.83
CA LYS A 50 -0.63 -7.19 21.34
C LYS A 50 -1.51 -7.84 22.39
N GLU A 51 -1.12 -7.84 23.65
CA GLU A 51 -1.92 -8.40 24.75
C GLU A 51 -3.23 -7.62 24.93
N VAL A 52 -3.15 -6.29 24.96
CA VAL A 52 -4.33 -5.41 25.09
C VAL A 52 -5.30 -5.60 23.92
N LEU A 53 -4.80 -5.60 22.68
CA LEU A 53 -5.61 -5.87 21.49
C LEU A 53 -6.22 -7.28 21.52
N SER A 54 -5.42 -8.30 21.85
CA SER A 54 -5.89 -9.69 21.85
C SER A 54 -6.99 -9.91 22.88
N LYS A 55 -6.85 -9.33 24.07
CA LYS A 55 -7.87 -9.40 25.13
C LYS A 55 -9.18 -8.78 24.66
N ARG A 56 -9.13 -7.57 24.11
CA ARG A 56 -10.33 -6.85 23.64
C ARG A 56 -11.01 -7.54 22.47
N LEU A 57 -10.24 -8.07 21.53
CA LEU A 57 -10.80 -8.85 20.42
C LEU A 57 -11.45 -10.15 20.91
N SER A 58 -10.87 -10.81 21.93
CA SER A 58 -11.46 -11.98 22.56
C SER A 58 -12.78 -11.66 23.29
N GLU A 59 -12.82 -10.57 24.05
CA GLU A 59 -14.05 -10.07 24.71
C GLU A 59 -15.18 -9.82 23.70
N ALA A 60 -14.85 -9.32 22.51
CA ALA A 60 -15.78 -9.09 21.40
C ALA A 60 -16.07 -10.35 20.55
N SER A 61 -15.53 -11.52 20.93
CA SER A 61 -15.65 -12.78 20.17
C SER A 61 -15.15 -12.66 18.71
N ILE A 62 -14.11 -11.86 18.49
CA ILE A 62 -13.46 -11.68 17.18
C ILE A 62 -12.18 -12.51 17.13
N LYS A 63 -12.16 -13.53 16.28
CA LYS A 63 -10.94 -14.27 15.95
C LYS A 63 -10.07 -13.44 15.00
N ALA A 64 -8.91 -13.01 15.48
CA ALA A 64 -7.96 -12.21 14.71
C ALA A 64 -6.51 -12.63 15.00
N THR A 65 -5.63 -12.41 14.03
CA THR A 65 -4.18 -12.57 14.19
C THR A 65 -3.53 -11.19 14.15
N ILE A 66 -2.80 -10.84 15.20
CA ILE A 66 -2.10 -9.56 15.32
C ILE A 66 -0.61 -9.79 15.06
N LYS A 67 -0.06 -9.11 14.05
CA LYS A 67 1.37 -9.10 13.73
C LYS A 67 1.93 -7.70 13.95
N GLY A 68 3.12 -7.63 14.56
CA GLY A 68 3.91 -6.39 14.54
C GLY A 68 4.44 -6.18 13.13
N ARG A 69 4.35 -4.96 12.61
CA ARG A 69 4.89 -4.59 11.29
C ARG A 69 6.11 -3.72 11.51
N HIS A 70 7.27 -4.27 11.20
CA HIS A 70 8.50 -3.49 11.09
C HIS A 70 8.53 -2.83 9.70
N LYS A 71 8.89 -1.56 9.65
CA LYS A 71 9.23 -0.90 8.39
C LYS A 71 10.59 -1.44 7.93
N HIS A 72 10.74 -1.72 6.65
CA HIS A 72 12.03 -2.08 6.07
C HIS A 72 12.91 -0.82 5.94
N PHE A 73 14.23 -1.01 5.85
CA PHE A 73 15.22 0.06 6.00
C PHE A 73 15.02 1.18 4.96
N PHE A 74 14.77 0.80 3.70
CA PHE A 74 14.54 1.78 2.65
C PHE A 74 13.31 2.66 2.89
N SER A 75 12.22 2.12 3.46
CA SER A 75 11.04 2.95 3.79
C SER A 75 11.30 3.92 4.95
N ILE A 76 12.23 3.59 5.84
CA ILE A 76 12.66 4.49 6.91
C ILE A 76 13.51 5.60 6.29
N TYR A 77 14.50 5.23 5.49
CA TYR A 77 15.35 6.16 4.74
C TYR A 77 14.54 7.15 3.91
N GLN A 78 13.59 6.65 3.11
CA GLN A 78 12.74 7.49 2.27
C GLN A 78 11.89 8.46 3.11
N LYS A 79 11.35 8.02 4.26
CA LYS A 79 10.61 8.92 5.16
C LYS A 79 11.50 9.99 5.80
N MET A 80 12.75 9.65 6.14
CA MET A 80 13.71 10.62 6.66
C MET A 80 13.99 11.70 5.61
N MET A 81 14.21 11.31 4.35
CA MET A 81 14.48 12.23 3.25
C MET A 81 13.26 13.09 2.86
N ASP A 82 12.08 12.47 2.72
CA ASP A 82 10.86 13.17 2.27
C ASP A 82 10.35 14.21 3.29
N GLN A 83 10.63 14.01 4.58
CA GLN A 83 10.09 14.82 5.68
C GLN A 83 11.16 15.55 6.48
N ASP A 84 12.42 15.48 6.05
CA ASP A 84 13.59 16.03 6.74
C ASP A 84 13.62 15.64 8.23
N LEU A 85 13.38 14.35 8.50
CA LEU A 85 13.25 13.81 9.85
C LEU A 85 14.54 13.11 10.29
N ASN A 86 14.87 13.31 11.57
CA ASN A 86 15.91 12.52 12.22
C ASN A 86 15.43 11.08 12.47
N ILE A 87 16.39 10.14 12.55
CA ILE A 87 16.17 8.73 12.91
C ILE A 87 15.19 8.63 14.08
N ASP A 88 15.45 9.38 15.14
CA ASP A 88 14.67 9.36 16.38
C ASP A 88 13.18 9.65 16.18
N GLN A 89 12.83 10.51 15.22
CA GLN A 89 11.45 10.93 14.92
C GLN A 89 10.74 9.93 13.99
N VAL A 90 11.48 9.19 13.15
CA VAL A 90 10.87 8.20 12.23
C VAL A 90 10.45 6.92 12.96
N PHE A 91 11.05 6.66 14.11
CA PHE A 91 10.77 5.50 14.96
C PHE A 91 9.51 5.65 15.84
N ASP A 92 8.91 6.84 15.94
CA ASP A 92 7.70 7.13 16.73
C ASP A 92 6.40 6.52 16.18
N VAL A 93 6.46 5.77 15.07
CA VAL A 93 5.27 5.13 14.50
C VAL A 93 5.47 3.63 14.41
N LEU A 94 5.04 2.95 15.47
CA LEU A 94 4.84 1.52 15.48
C LEU A 94 3.62 1.17 14.63
N ALA A 95 3.77 0.13 13.81
CA ALA A 95 2.72 -0.34 12.94
C ALA A 95 2.29 -1.76 13.34
N PHE A 96 0.99 -2.00 13.38
CA PHE A 96 0.41 -3.30 13.64
C PHE A 96 -0.46 -3.73 12.46
N ARG A 97 -0.52 -5.03 12.24
CA ARG A 97 -1.39 -5.65 11.26
C ARG A 97 -2.35 -6.59 11.97
N VAL A 98 -3.64 -6.37 11.79
CA VAL A 98 -4.71 -7.23 12.28
C VAL A 98 -5.33 -7.96 11.11
N ILE A 99 -5.25 -9.28 11.12
CA ILE A 99 -5.78 -10.16 10.08
C ILE A 99 -7.02 -10.87 10.60
N VAL A 100 -8.12 -10.79 9.87
CA VAL A 100 -9.43 -11.38 10.24
C VAL A 100 -10.00 -12.24 9.11
N ASN A 101 -11.13 -12.90 9.35
CA ASN A 101 -11.72 -13.84 8.39
C ASN A 101 -12.70 -13.21 7.40
N SER A 102 -13.20 -12.00 7.65
CA SER A 102 -14.18 -11.37 6.76
C SER A 102 -14.08 -9.85 6.77
N VAL A 103 -14.58 -9.23 5.69
CA VAL A 103 -14.62 -7.77 5.55
C VAL A 103 -15.46 -7.12 6.65
N LYS A 104 -16.60 -7.72 7.00
CA LYS A 104 -17.43 -7.27 8.12
C LYS A 104 -16.61 -7.19 9.42
N LYS A 105 -15.81 -8.23 9.70
CA LYS A 105 -14.91 -8.23 10.86
C LYS A 105 -13.82 -7.16 10.77
N CYS A 106 -13.37 -6.74 9.59
CA CYS A 106 -12.43 -5.63 9.47
C CYS A 106 -13.00 -4.33 10.04
N TYR A 107 -14.25 -4.00 9.70
CA TYR A 107 -14.91 -2.79 10.21
C TYR A 107 -15.30 -2.91 11.68
N GLU A 108 -15.69 -4.10 12.16
CA GLU A 108 -15.91 -4.33 13.61
C GLU A 108 -14.62 -4.08 14.42
N VAL A 109 -13.48 -4.60 13.93
CA VAL A 109 -12.17 -4.35 14.55
C VAL A 109 -11.79 -2.87 14.51
N LEU A 110 -12.07 -2.17 13.41
CA LEU A 110 -11.83 -0.72 13.29
C LEU A 110 -12.60 0.04 14.38
N GLY A 111 -13.89 -0.24 14.54
CA GLY A 111 -14.72 0.38 15.56
C GLY A 111 -14.21 0.12 16.99
N LEU A 112 -13.80 -1.13 17.26
CA LEU A 112 -13.22 -1.50 18.54
C LEU A 112 -11.92 -0.75 18.83
N ILE A 113 -11.04 -0.62 17.84
CA ILE A 113 -9.79 0.16 17.96
C ILE A 113 -10.10 1.64 18.25
N HIS A 114 -11.05 2.24 17.53
CA HIS A 114 -11.43 3.65 17.74
C HIS A 114 -12.14 3.90 19.07
N SER A 115 -12.77 2.87 19.67
CA SER A 115 -13.30 2.97 21.04
C SER A 115 -12.22 2.91 22.12
N MET A 116 -11.09 2.26 21.83
CA MET A 116 -9.99 2.11 22.77
C MET A 116 -9.04 3.30 22.73
N TRP A 117 -8.76 3.81 21.54
CA TRP A 117 -7.76 4.85 21.31
C TRP A 117 -8.28 5.92 20.36
N LYS A 118 -7.92 7.16 20.67
CA LYS A 118 -8.36 8.33 19.90
C LYS A 118 -7.77 8.27 18.48
N PRO A 119 -8.58 8.25 17.42
CA PRO A 119 -8.08 8.31 16.05
C PRO A 119 -7.50 9.69 15.73
N VAL A 120 -6.45 9.70 14.91
CA VAL A 120 -5.87 10.94 14.38
C VAL A 120 -6.64 11.35 13.12
N ALA A 121 -7.21 12.56 13.14
CA ALA A 121 -8.01 13.08 12.03
C ALA A 121 -7.19 13.13 10.73
N GLY A 122 -7.79 12.72 9.60
CA GLY A 122 -7.12 12.67 8.29
C GLY A 122 -6.17 11.49 8.08
N HIS A 123 -5.96 10.64 9.08
CA HIS A 123 -5.10 9.45 9.00
C HIS A 123 -5.87 8.12 8.91
N PHE A 124 -7.13 8.17 8.47
CA PHE A 124 -7.91 6.99 8.12
C PHE A 124 -7.98 6.83 6.60
N LYS A 125 -7.71 5.63 6.10
CA LYS A 125 -7.80 5.28 4.67
C LYS A 125 -8.49 3.94 4.50
N ASP A 126 -9.60 3.93 3.77
CA ASP A 126 -10.35 2.73 3.45
C ASP A 126 -9.96 2.19 2.07
N TYR A 127 -8.90 1.39 2.02
CA TYR A 127 -8.52 0.70 0.77
C TYR A 127 -9.33 -0.58 0.51
N ILE A 128 -10.29 -0.94 1.37
CA ILE A 128 -11.22 -2.03 1.06
C ILE A 128 -12.27 -1.51 0.08
N SER A 129 -12.85 -0.35 0.40
CA SER A 129 -13.84 0.34 -0.46
C SER A 129 -13.20 0.96 -1.70
N LEU A 130 -11.97 1.47 -1.57
CA LEU A 130 -11.20 2.07 -2.67
C LEU A 130 -9.83 1.37 -2.81
N PRO A 131 -9.79 0.17 -3.44
CA PRO A 131 -8.55 -0.56 -3.65
C PRO A 131 -7.53 0.25 -4.47
N LYS A 132 -6.25 -0.01 -4.24
CA LYS A 132 -5.20 0.56 -5.10
C LYS A 132 -5.15 -0.16 -6.45
N ALA A 133 -4.54 0.47 -7.46
CA ALA A 133 -4.33 -0.11 -8.79
C ALA A 133 -3.66 -1.50 -8.78
N ASN A 134 -2.82 -1.79 -7.79
CA ASN A 134 -2.20 -3.11 -7.61
C ASN A 134 -3.06 -4.10 -6.79
N MET A 135 -4.38 -3.88 -6.73
CA MET A 135 -5.38 -4.67 -6.00
C MET A 135 -5.15 -4.71 -4.48
N TYR A 136 -4.30 -3.83 -3.94
CA TYR A 136 -4.07 -3.75 -2.51
C TYR A 136 -5.32 -3.30 -1.76
N GLN A 137 -5.72 -4.10 -0.77
CA GLN A 137 -6.87 -3.83 0.10
C GLN A 137 -6.50 -3.95 1.59
N SER A 138 -6.88 -2.94 2.38
CA SER A 138 -6.74 -2.90 3.84
C SER A 138 -7.37 -1.61 4.39
N LEU A 139 -7.87 -1.63 5.62
CA LEU A 139 -8.17 -0.41 6.38
C LEU A 139 -6.91 0.07 7.08
N HIS A 140 -6.56 1.33 6.92
CA HIS A 140 -5.44 1.96 7.61
C HIS A 140 -5.97 3.02 8.55
N THR A 141 -5.54 2.99 9.81
CA THR A 141 -5.87 4.02 10.79
C THR A 141 -4.66 4.35 11.64
N THR A 142 -4.46 5.62 11.96
CA THR A 142 -3.52 6.04 13.00
C THR A 142 -4.28 6.45 14.26
N VAL A 143 -3.85 5.97 15.43
CA VAL A 143 -4.44 6.28 16.73
C VAL A 143 -3.36 6.74 17.71
N ILE A 144 -3.76 7.46 18.76
CA ILE A 144 -2.88 7.89 19.84
C ILE A 144 -2.98 6.89 20.99
N THR A 145 -1.86 6.32 21.39
CA THR A 145 -1.77 5.36 22.50
C THR A 145 -1.85 6.08 23.86
N PRO A 146 -2.09 5.36 24.98
CA PRO A 146 -2.16 5.98 26.30
C PRO A 146 -0.87 6.69 26.73
N VAL A 147 0.28 6.27 26.17
CA VAL A 147 1.59 6.90 26.39
C VAL A 147 1.85 8.11 25.47
N GLY A 148 0.86 8.51 24.65
CA GLY A 148 0.94 9.69 23.78
C GLY A 148 1.58 9.45 22.41
N GLU A 149 2.07 8.24 22.14
CA GLU A 149 2.70 7.88 20.87
C GLU A 149 1.68 7.58 19.77
N ARG A 150 2.09 7.75 18.51
CA ARG A 150 1.26 7.43 17.35
C ARG A 150 1.43 5.98 16.95
N MET A 151 0.32 5.27 16.81
CA MET A 151 0.31 3.89 16.37
C MET A 151 -0.52 3.73 15.10
N GLU A 152 0.09 3.15 14.06
CA GLU A 152 -0.60 2.80 12.82
C GLU A 152 -1.14 1.37 12.91
N ILE A 153 -2.41 1.16 12.57
CA ILE A 153 -3.02 -0.17 12.51
C ILE A 153 -3.57 -0.41 11.12
N GLN A 154 -3.21 -1.57 10.57
CA GLN A 154 -3.68 -2.05 9.28
C GLN A 154 -4.57 -3.27 9.50
N ILE A 155 -5.82 -3.20 9.07
CA ILE A 155 -6.81 -4.25 9.26
C ILE A 155 -7.16 -4.82 7.89
N ARG A 156 -7.15 -6.15 7.74
CA ARG A 156 -7.48 -6.81 6.47
C ARG A 156 -7.87 -8.27 6.66
N THR A 157 -8.43 -8.89 5.63
CA THR A 157 -8.72 -10.32 5.65
C THR A 157 -7.47 -11.16 5.34
N TRP A 158 -7.57 -12.48 5.51
CA TRP A 158 -6.53 -13.42 5.05
C TRP A 158 -6.30 -13.34 3.53
N ASP A 159 -7.35 -13.26 2.74
CA ASP A 159 -7.25 -13.13 1.28
C ASP A 159 -6.57 -11.83 0.88
N MET A 160 -6.98 -10.71 1.49
CA MET A 160 -6.33 -9.41 1.30
C MET A 160 -4.87 -9.42 1.75
N ASN A 161 -4.54 -10.15 2.82
CA ASN A 161 -3.15 -10.31 3.26
C ASN A 161 -2.32 -11.04 2.20
N ARG A 162 -2.87 -12.13 1.63
CA ARG A 162 -2.20 -12.91 0.59
C ARG A 162 -1.96 -12.08 -0.67
N ILE A 163 -2.97 -11.36 -1.16
CA ILE A 163 -2.82 -10.45 -2.31
C ILE A 163 -1.78 -9.37 -2.01
N ALA A 164 -1.77 -8.80 -0.81
CA ALA A 164 -0.81 -7.76 -0.45
C ALA A 164 0.64 -8.26 -0.27
N GLU A 165 0.85 -9.55 -0.07
CA GLU A 165 2.19 -10.14 0.08
C GLU A 165 2.69 -10.72 -1.26
N GLU A 166 1.85 -11.48 -1.96
CA GLU A 166 2.19 -12.21 -3.17
C GLU A 166 1.77 -11.49 -4.47
N GLY A 167 0.99 -10.42 -4.38
CA GLY A 167 0.55 -9.64 -5.53
C GLY A 167 -0.29 -10.43 -6.53
N ILE A 168 -0.06 -10.17 -7.82
CA ILE A 168 -0.72 -10.85 -8.95
C ILE A 168 -0.54 -12.37 -8.90
N ALA A 169 0.59 -12.85 -8.34
CA ALA A 169 0.88 -14.28 -8.24
C ALA A 169 -0.11 -15.04 -7.32
N ALA A 170 -0.68 -14.38 -6.31
CA ALA A 170 -1.74 -14.96 -5.48
C ALA A 170 -3.00 -15.30 -6.29
N HIS A 171 -3.32 -14.45 -7.27
CA HIS A 171 -4.54 -14.57 -8.08
C HIS A 171 -4.38 -15.60 -9.21
N TRP A 172 -3.16 -15.77 -9.75
CA TRP A 172 -2.86 -16.77 -10.78
C TRP A 172 -3.03 -18.20 -10.27
N ARG A 173 -2.48 -18.51 -9.07
CA ARG A 173 -2.64 -19.83 -8.42
C ARG A 173 -4.09 -20.22 -8.16
N TYR A 174 -4.98 -19.25 -7.97
CA TYR A 174 -6.40 -19.52 -7.70
C TYR A 174 -7.19 -19.88 -8.98
N LYS A 175 -6.74 -19.40 -10.15
CA LYS A 175 -7.39 -19.65 -11.45
C LYS A 175 -7.06 -21.01 -12.07
N GLU A 176 -5.98 -21.68 -11.66
CA GLU A 176 -5.72 -23.06 -12.09
C GLU A 176 -6.76 -24.07 -11.53
N GLY A 177 -7.54 -23.69 -10.51
CA GLY A 177 -8.54 -24.56 -9.89
C GLY A 177 -10.01 -24.28 -10.25
N ASN A 178 -10.36 -23.08 -10.72
CA ASN A 178 -11.75 -22.73 -11.08
C ASN A 178 -11.76 -21.79 -12.29
N GLY A 179 -12.20 -22.31 -13.44
CA GLY A 179 -12.35 -21.55 -14.67
C GLY A 179 -13.47 -20.52 -14.56
N SER A 180 -13.14 -19.24 -14.55
CA SER A 180 -13.88 -18.13 -15.18
C SER A 180 -13.32 -16.78 -14.75
N GLY A 181 -13.42 -15.78 -15.65
CA GLY A 181 -13.25 -14.37 -15.31
C GLY A 181 -12.54 -13.57 -16.40
N LYS A 182 -13.31 -13.11 -17.40
CA LYS A 182 -12.89 -12.19 -18.49
C LYS A 182 -12.46 -10.80 -17.98
N GLU A 183 -12.76 -10.47 -16.74
CA GLU A 183 -12.54 -9.14 -16.14
C GLU A 183 -11.07 -8.89 -15.74
N THR A 184 -10.32 -9.95 -15.46
CA THR A 184 -8.89 -9.85 -15.10
C THR A 184 -7.98 -9.71 -16.33
N ASP A 185 -8.47 -9.97 -17.54
CA ASP A 185 -7.65 -9.96 -18.76
C ASP A 185 -7.24 -8.55 -19.19
N ARG A 186 -8.08 -7.54 -18.90
CA ARG A 186 -7.76 -6.13 -19.11
C ARG A 186 -6.71 -5.61 -18.11
N GLN A 187 -6.75 -6.07 -16.86
CA GLN A 187 -5.87 -5.61 -15.78
C GLN A 187 -4.42 -6.14 -15.88
N TYR A 188 -4.18 -7.16 -16.71
CA TYR A 188 -2.84 -7.71 -16.96
C TYR A 188 -2.29 -7.44 -18.36
N ALA A 189 -2.98 -6.62 -19.16
CA ALA A 189 -2.52 -6.23 -20.50
C ALA A 189 -1.11 -5.62 -20.46
N TRP A 190 -0.83 -4.78 -19.46
CA TRP A 190 0.49 -4.19 -19.23
C TRP A 190 1.58 -5.22 -18.93
N MET A 191 1.23 -6.34 -18.29
CA MET A 191 2.18 -7.41 -17.96
C MET A 191 2.51 -8.27 -19.17
N ARG A 192 1.53 -8.49 -20.06
CA ARG A 192 1.77 -9.13 -21.37
C ARG A 192 2.66 -8.25 -22.25
N GLN A 193 2.39 -6.95 -22.29
CA GLN A 193 3.21 -5.97 -23.00
C GLN A 193 4.67 -5.96 -22.49
N LEU A 194 4.88 -6.07 -21.17
CA LEU A 194 6.23 -6.21 -20.60
C LEU A 194 6.94 -7.52 -20.98
N LEU A 195 6.21 -8.63 -21.05
CA LEU A 195 6.76 -9.92 -21.49
C LEU A 195 7.10 -9.91 -22.98
N GLU A 196 6.22 -9.34 -23.81
CA GLU A 196 6.47 -9.11 -25.24
C GLU A 196 7.72 -8.27 -25.45
N TRP A 197 7.92 -7.22 -24.62
CA TRP A 197 9.15 -6.42 -24.67
C TRP A 197 10.41 -7.16 -24.26
N GLN A 198 10.32 -8.02 -23.23
CA GLN A 198 11.44 -8.88 -22.86
C GLN A 198 11.82 -9.84 -23.99
N GLU A 199 10.84 -10.34 -24.74
CA GLU A 199 11.09 -11.20 -25.91
C GLU A 199 11.61 -10.41 -27.13
N SER A 200 11.20 -9.15 -27.29
CA SER A 200 11.56 -8.33 -28.46
C SER A 200 12.84 -7.51 -28.29
N LEU A 201 13.30 -7.24 -27.07
CA LEU A 201 14.46 -6.38 -26.80
C LEU A 201 15.70 -7.21 -26.48
N THR A 202 16.72 -7.07 -27.33
CA THR A 202 18.01 -7.74 -27.19
C THR A 202 18.96 -7.09 -26.17
N ASP A 203 18.77 -5.80 -25.85
CA ASP A 203 19.61 -5.06 -24.89
C ASP A 203 18.89 -4.82 -23.55
N PRO A 204 19.43 -5.32 -22.42
CA PRO A 204 18.92 -5.04 -21.07
C PRO A 204 18.80 -3.55 -20.71
N LYS A 205 19.63 -2.66 -21.29
CA LYS A 205 19.56 -1.23 -21.01
C LYS A 205 18.36 -0.57 -21.67
N GLU A 206 18.09 -0.89 -22.93
CA GLU A 206 16.93 -0.41 -23.67
C GLU A 206 15.63 -0.87 -23.01
N PHE A 207 15.57 -2.14 -22.59
CA PHE A 207 14.48 -2.66 -21.76
C PHE A 207 14.27 -1.84 -20.48
N LEU A 208 15.34 -1.52 -19.74
CA LEU A 208 15.23 -0.73 -18.50
C LEU A 208 14.73 0.71 -18.75
N GLU A 209 15.08 1.33 -19.86
CA GLU A 209 14.60 2.67 -20.22
C GLU A 209 13.12 2.66 -20.61
N THR A 210 12.70 1.73 -21.46
CA THR A 210 11.28 1.55 -21.84
C THR A 210 10.43 1.24 -20.62
N VAL A 211 10.90 0.33 -19.76
CA VAL A 211 10.24 -0.01 -18.51
C VAL A 211 10.20 1.19 -17.57
N ARG A 212 11.25 2.01 -17.45
CA ARG A 212 11.19 3.25 -16.66
C ARG A 212 10.11 4.20 -17.17
N LEU A 213 10.07 4.47 -18.47
CA LEU A 213 9.09 5.40 -19.06
C LEU A 213 7.65 4.97 -18.78
N ASP A 214 7.33 3.68 -18.94
CA ASP A 214 6.00 3.14 -18.67
C ASP A 214 5.69 2.97 -17.17
N LEU A 215 6.71 2.72 -16.34
CA LEU A 215 6.57 2.60 -14.88
C LEU A 215 6.32 3.94 -14.16
N PHE A 216 6.58 5.08 -14.82
CA PHE A 216 6.40 6.43 -14.26
C PHE A 216 5.21 7.20 -14.85
N ILE A 217 4.25 6.52 -15.47
CA ILE A 217 2.93 7.12 -15.74
C ILE A 217 2.28 7.42 -14.38
N GLY A 218 2.46 8.66 -13.90
CA GLY A 218 1.72 9.16 -12.75
C GLY A 218 0.27 9.26 -13.17
N GLU A 219 -0.63 8.56 -12.48
CA GLU A 219 -2.06 8.73 -12.71
C GLU A 219 -2.56 9.86 -11.79
N VAL A 220 -3.42 10.72 -12.33
CA VAL A 220 -4.15 11.75 -11.60
C VAL A 220 -5.60 11.31 -11.45
N TYR A 221 -6.13 11.46 -10.24
CA TYR A 221 -7.51 11.10 -9.90
C TYR A 221 -8.37 12.36 -9.95
N VAL A 222 -9.43 12.33 -10.74
CA VAL A 222 -10.37 13.46 -10.90
C VAL A 222 -11.73 13.03 -10.36
N PHE A 223 -12.28 13.84 -9.46
CA PHE A 223 -13.64 13.65 -8.95
C PHE A 223 -14.65 14.30 -9.90
N THR A 224 -15.67 13.55 -10.29
CA THR A 224 -16.84 14.11 -10.96
C THR A 224 -17.70 14.89 -9.95
N PRO A 225 -18.55 15.84 -10.39
CA PRO A 225 -19.51 16.50 -9.51
C PRO A 225 -20.49 15.55 -8.81
N LYS A 226 -20.67 14.34 -9.34
CA LYS A 226 -21.50 13.27 -8.76
C LYS A 226 -20.75 12.38 -7.77
N GLY A 227 -19.47 12.64 -7.52
CA GLY A 227 -18.63 11.89 -6.59
C GLY A 227 -17.97 10.63 -7.17
N GLU A 228 -18.17 10.33 -8.45
CA GLU A 228 -17.43 9.26 -9.13
C GLU A 228 -15.96 9.65 -9.32
N ILE A 229 -15.05 8.69 -9.16
CA ILE A 229 -13.60 8.89 -9.36
C ILE A 229 -13.23 8.39 -10.74
N LYS A 230 -12.46 9.20 -11.48
CA LYS A 230 -11.89 8.82 -12.77
C LYS A 230 -10.37 8.97 -12.78
N GLU A 231 -9.71 8.05 -13.46
CA GLU A 231 -8.25 7.96 -13.58
C GLU A 231 -7.79 8.50 -14.92
N PHE A 232 -6.76 9.35 -14.91
CA PHE A 232 -6.16 9.91 -16.12
C PHE A 232 -4.63 9.91 -16.03
N PRO A 233 -3.91 9.88 -17.16
CA PRO A 233 -2.46 10.09 -17.15
C PRO A 233 -2.12 11.52 -16.69
N ARG A 234 -0.98 11.68 -16.02
CA ARG A 234 -0.45 12.98 -15.60
C ARG A 234 -0.26 13.87 -16.84
N GLY A 235 -0.85 15.06 -16.77
CA GLY A 235 -0.90 16.00 -17.91
C GLY A 235 -2.24 15.97 -18.66
N ALA A 236 -3.17 15.10 -18.28
CA ALA A 236 -4.53 15.11 -18.81
C ALA A 236 -5.23 16.45 -18.58
N THR A 237 -6.00 16.84 -19.58
CA THR A 237 -6.71 18.10 -19.65
C THR A 237 -8.18 17.92 -19.31
N PRO A 238 -8.92 19.00 -19.02
CA PRO A 238 -10.36 18.92 -18.86
C PRO A 238 -11.11 18.41 -20.10
N VAL A 239 -10.50 18.50 -21.29
CA VAL A 239 -11.06 17.94 -22.52
C VAL A 239 -11.01 16.41 -22.47
N ASP A 240 -9.89 15.83 -22.04
CA ASP A 240 -9.77 14.36 -21.83
C ASP A 240 -10.82 13.86 -20.83
N PHE A 241 -11.06 14.64 -19.78
CA PHE A 241 -12.13 14.37 -18.83
C PHE A 241 -13.52 14.39 -19.49
N ALA A 242 -13.82 15.38 -20.32
CA ALA A 242 -15.09 15.47 -21.03
C ALA A 242 -15.32 14.27 -21.98
N TYR A 243 -14.31 13.86 -22.75
CA TYR A 243 -14.39 12.67 -23.61
C TYR A 243 -14.54 11.37 -22.82
N SER A 244 -13.97 11.29 -21.62
CA SER A 244 -14.18 10.13 -20.74
C SER A 244 -15.63 9.99 -20.27
N ILE A 245 -16.39 11.09 -20.22
CA ILE A 245 -17.79 11.10 -19.79
C ILE A 245 -18.67 10.65 -20.95
N HIS A 246 -18.53 11.28 -22.11
CA HIS A 246 -19.21 10.90 -23.35
C HIS A 246 -18.56 11.64 -24.53
N SER A 247 -18.54 11.03 -25.72
CA SER A 247 -18.01 11.68 -26.93
C SER A 247 -18.69 13.02 -27.21
N GLU A 248 -20.02 13.06 -27.19
CA GLU A 248 -20.81 14.30 -27.41
C GLU A 248 -20.54 15.39 -26.35
N VAL A 249 -20.11 15.02 -25.14
CA VAL A 249 -19.72 15.99 -24.09
C VAL A 249 -18.31 16.53 -24.35
N GLY A 250 -17.40 15.67 -24.83
CA GLY A 250 -16.08 16.07 -25.33
C GLY A 250 -16.18 17.03 -26.52
N ASP A 251 -16.99 16.68 -27.52
CA ASP A 251 -17.19 17.47 -28.74
C ASP A 251 -17.78 18.87 -28.47
N ARG A 252 -18.59 19.00 -27.40
CA ARG A 252 -19.21 20.27 -26.98
C ARG A 252 -18.50 20.96 -25.82
N CYS A 253 -17.32 20.49 -25.42
CA CYS A 253 -16.58 21.06 -24.29
C CYS A 253 -16.07 22.47 -24.64
N MET A 254 -16.66 23.50 -24.04
CA MET A 254 -16.23 24.90 -24.23
C MET A 254 -15.32 25.43 -23.13
N GLY A 255 -15.31 24.79 -21.97
CA GLY A 255 -14.53 25.22 -20.82
C GLY A 255 -14.76 24.30 -19.62
N ALA A 256 -13.90 24.43 -18.62
CA ALA A 256 -13.97 23.63 -17.40
C ALA A 256 -13.76 24.50 -16.17
N LYS A 257 -14.40 24.09 -15.08
CA LYS A 257 -14.19 24.65 -13.75
C LYS A 257 -13.64 23.52 -12.87
N VAL A 258 -12.44 23.76 -12.33
CA VAL A 258 -11.73 22.86 -11.43
C VAL A 258 -11.78 23.42 -10.02
#